data_AF-A0A0D1Y2D8-F1
#
_entry.id   AF-A0A0D1Y2D8-F1
#
_cell.length_a   1.000
_cell.length_b   1.000
_cell.length_c   1.000
_cell.angle_alpha   90.00
_cell.angle_beta   90.00
_cell.angle_gamma   90.00
#
_symmetry.space_group_name_H-M   'P 1'
#
loop_
_entity.id
_entity.type
_entity.pdbx_description
1 polymer ?
#
loop_
_entity_poly.entity_id
_entity_poly.type
_entity_poly.pdbx_seq_one_letter_code
_entity_poly.pdbx_strand_id
1 'polypeptide(L)'
;MPPPADILSDPEIAQAYEDVRSDKSETNWMVLKYESPIKDNLKLDKTGTGDIREMCETLGDDEAAYAYIRVKLGNDEYSERTKFVFVVWAGPQTKVMRKAKMSFQSGQVKQVIRAYAVEIQTDSKKDLEPDAVTLKLRKAMGANYDRQTTNY
;
A
#
# COMPACT_ATOMS: atom_id res chain seq x y z
N MET A 1 -12.35 0.74 -29.26
CA MET A 1 -11.37 0.61 -28.15
C MET A 1 -12.16 0.14 -26.95
N PRO A 2 -11.80 -0.97 -26.29
CA PRO A 2 -12.51 -1.37 -25.07
C PRO A 2 -12.41 -0.23 -24.04
N PRO A 3 -13.48 0.05 -23.28
CA PRO A 3 -13.39 0.98 -22.17
C PRO A 3 -12.29 0.50 -21.21
N PRO A 4 -11.62 1.41 -20.48
CA PRO A 4 -10.68 0.96 -19.49
C PRO A 4 -11.38 -0.01 -18.54
N ALA A 5 -10.84 -1.22 -18.39
CA ALA A 5 -11.24 -2.19 -17.38
C ALA A 5 -11.49 -1.47 -16.05
N ASP A 6 -12.71 -1.59 -15.57
CA ASP A 6 -13.16 -0.92 -14.36
C ASP A 6 -12.67 -1.70 -13.16
N ILE A 7 -11.65 -1.16 -12.50
CA ILE A 7 -11.05 -1.69 -11.26
C ILE A 7 -12.12 -1.99 -10.19
N LEU A 8 -13.26 -1.28 -10.20
CA LEU A 8 -14.36 -1.50 -9.25
C LEU A 8 -15.06 -2.85 -9.43
N SER A 9 -14.92 -3.45 -10.62
CA SER A 9 -15.60 -4.70 -11.02
C SER A 9 -14.64 -5.86 -11.29
N ASP A 10 -13.34 -5.64 -11.10
CA ASP A 10 -12.32 -6.66 -11.34
C ASP A 10 -12.33 -7.72 -10.23
N PRO A 11 -12.70 -8.98 -10.54
CA PRO A 11 -12.83 -10.03 -9.53
C PRO A 11 -11.48 -10.45 -8.94
N GLU A 12 -10.38 -10.36 -9.70
CA GLU A 12 -9.04 -10.73 -9.21
C GLU A 12 -8.55 -9.70 -8.18
N ILE A 13 -8.77 -8.42 -8.45
CA ILE A 13 -8.43 -7.35 -7.51
C ILE A 13 -9.29 -7.43 -6.25
N ALA A 14 -10.60 -7.69 -6.40
CA ALA A 14 -11.50 -7.85 -5.27
C ALA A 14 -11.10 -9.05 -4.39
N GLN A 15 -10.78 -10.19 -5.00
CA GLN A 15 -10.33 -11.38 -4.28
C GLN A 15 -9.00 -11.14 -3.56
N ALA A 16 -8.01 -10.54 -4.24
CA ALA A 16 -6.72 -10.24 -3.62
C ALA A 16 -6.84 -9.27 -2.43
N TYR A 17 -7.73 -8.28 -2.52
CA TYR A 17 -8.01 -7.37 -1.41
C TYR A 17 -8.62 -8.09 -0.20
N GLU A 18 -9.57 -8.98 -0.41
CA GLU A 18 -10.16 -9.78 0.67
C GLU A 18 -9.16 -10.80 1.23
N ASP A 19 -8.31 -11.39 0.40
CA ASP A 19 -7.25 -12.30 0.84
C ASP A 19 -6.26 -11.60 1.77
N VAL A 20 -5.80 -10.39 1.43
CA VAL A 20 -4.92 -9.61 2.33
C VAL A 20 -5.60 -9.32 3.67
N ARG A 21 -6.93 -9.12 3.68
CA ARG A 21 -7.69 -8.83 4.91
C ARG A 21 -8.03 -10.05 5.74
N SER A 22 -8.06 -11.22 5.12
CA SER A 22 -8.46 -12.46 5.77
C SER A 22 -7.31 -13.04 6.60
N ASP A 23 -7.50 -13.17 7.91
CA ASP A 23 -6.56 -13.87 8.79
C ASP A 23 -6.43 -15.37 8.44
N LYS A 24 -7.30 -15.90 7.58
CA LYS A 24 -7.26 -17.28 7.09
C LYS A 24 -6.44 -17.45 5.81
N SER A 25 -6.06 -16.35 5.17
CA SER A 25 -5.22 -16.36 3.97
C SER A 25 -3.76 -16.13 4.34
N GLU A 26 -2.85 -16.76 3.62
CA GLU A 26 -1.41 -16.51 3.75
C GLU A 26 -0.98 -15.20 3.07
N THR A 27 -1.82 -14.64 2.19
CA THR A 27 -1.54 -13.39 1.47
C THR A 27 -1.40 -12.22 2.44
N ASN A 28 -0.22 -11.61 2.49
CA ASN A 28 0.07 -10.45 3.30
C ASN A 28 -0.04 -9.14 2.54
N TRP A 29 0.25 -9.15 1.24
CA TRP A 29 0.27 -7.95 0.43
C TRP A 29 -0.19 -8.21 -1.00
N MET A 30 -0.66 -7.14 -1.64
CA MET A 30 -1.00 -7.09 -3.06
C MET A 30 -0.44 -5.81 -3.69
N VAL A 31 -0.09 -5.87 -4.97
CA VAL A 31 0.37 -4.74 -5.77
C VAL A 31 -0.44 -4.64 -7.05
N LEU A 32 -0.96 -3.44 -7.30
CA LEU A 32 -1.63 -3.06 -8.52
C LEU A 32 -0.70 -2.20 -9.37
N LYS A 33 -0.53 -2.58 -10.63
CA LYS A 33 0.27 -1.82 -11.59
C LYS A 33 -0.54 -1.48 -12.83
N TYR A 34 -0.06 -0.48 -13.53
CA TYR A 34 -0.62 -0.12 -14.82
C TYR A 34 -0.25 -1.15 -15.88
N GLU A 35 -1.20 -1.50 -16.76
CA GLU A 35 -0.94 -2.41 -17.89
C GLU A 35 0.18 -1.93 -18.81
N SER A 36 0.32 -0.62 -18.97
CA SER A 36 1.39 -0.03 -19.77
C SER A 36 1.69 1.42 -19.36
N PRO A 37 2.79 2.01 -19.86
CA PRO A 37 3.11 3.43 -19.63
C PRO A 37 2.10 4.41 -20.24
N ILE A 38 1.23 3.95 -21.15
CA ILE A 38 0.29 4.79 -21.90
C ILE A 38 -1.15 4.53 -21.44
N LYS A 39 -1.49 3.27 -21.15
CA LYS A 39 -2.82 2.89 -20.68
C LYS A 39 -2.99 3.20 -19.21
N ASP A 40 -4.18 3.68 -18.86
CA ASP A 40 -4.54 4.04 -17.50
C ASP A 40 -5.14 2.86 -16.72
N ASN A 41 -5.35 1.72 -17.38
CA ASN A 41 -5.81 0.47 -16.77
C ASN A 41 -4.87 -0.02 -15.69
N LEU A 42 -5.42 -0.29 -14.51
CA LEU A 42 -4.75 -1.01 -13.43
C LEU A 42 -5.13 -2.49 -13.49
N LYS A 43 -4.19 -3.34 -13.13
CA LYS A 43 -4.37 -4.78 -12.97
C LYS A 43 -3.68 -5.25 -11.69
N LEU A 44 -4.11 -6.40 -11.18
CA LEU A 44 -3.33 -7.13 -10.17
C LEU A 44 -2.00 -7.56 -10.81
N ASP A 45 -0.89 -7.12 -10.22
CA ASP A 45 0.45 -7.47 -10.70
C ASP A 45 1.01 -8.66 -9.93
N LYS A 46 1.03 -8.54 -8.59
CA LYS A 46 1.57 -9.55 -7.69
C LYS A 46 0.87 -9.54 -6.35
N THR A 47 0.89 -10.69 -5.70
CA THR A 47 0.58 -10.89 -4.29
C THR A 47 1.75 -11.63 -3.63
N GLY A 48 1.83 -11.59 -2.31
CA GLY A 48 2.83 -12.34 -1.58
C GLY A 48 2.50 -12.50 -0.10
N THR A 49 3.29 -13.34 0.57
CA THR A 49 3.06 -13.81 1.94
C THR A 49 4.12 -13.32 2.92
N GLY A 50 5.12 -12.58 2.46
CA GLY A 50 6.15 -11.97 3.28
C GLY A 50 5.81 -10.56 3.75
N ASP A 51 6.83 -9.75 4.00
CA ASP A 51 6.70 -8.46 4.66
C ASP A 51 6.72 -7.28 3.67
N ILE A 52 6.80 -6.07 4.22
CA ILE A 52 6.85 -4.86 3.41
C ILE A 52 8.09 -4.77 2.52
N ARG A 53 9.21 -5.41 2.88
CA ARG A 53 10.43 -5.38 2.07
C ARG A 53 10.23 -6.19 0.79
N GLU A 54 9.67 -7.39 0.91
CA GLU A 54 9.30 -8.21 -0.25
C GLU A 54 8.36 -7.44 -1.20
N MET A 55 7.33 -6.80 -0.65
CA MET A 55 6.44 -5.94 -1.43
C MET A 55 7.20 -4.79 -2.11
N CYS A 56 8.12 -4.12 -1.43
CA CYS A 56 8.91 -3.00 -1.98
C CYS A 56 9.87 -3.40 -3.10
N GLU A 57 10.36 -4.63 -3.10
CA GLU A 57 11.18 -5.15 -4.20
C GLU A 57 10.41 -5.22 -5.51
N THR A 58 9.08 -5.35 -5.44
CA THR A 58 8.23 -5.34 -6.64
C THR A 58 8.01 -3.95 -7.23
N LEU A 59 8.30 -2.88 -6.48
CA LEU A 59 8.08 -1.49 -6.91
C LEU A 59 9.27 -0.98 -7.71
N GLY A 60 9.06 -0.72 -9.00
CA GLY A 60 10.07 -0.17 -9.91
C GLY A 60 10.20 1.35 -9.78
N ASP A 61 11.39 1.87 -10.08
CA ASP A 61 11.65 3.31 -9.96
C ASP A 61 11.04 4.13 -11.10
N ASP A 62 10.72 3.51 -12.23
CA ASP A 62 10.15 4.10 -13.44
C ASP A 62 8.63 3.93 -13.57
N GLU A 63 7.99 3.38 -12.53
CA GLU A 63 6.58 3.06 -12.54
C GLU A 63 5.79 3.70 -11.39
N ALA A 64 4.50 3.87 -11.67
CA ALA A 64 3.49 4.15 -10.68
C ALA A 64 2.80 2.85 -10.29
N ALA A 65 2.51 2.66 -9.02
CA ALA A 65 1.81 1.50 -8.51
C ALA A 65 0.98 1.84 -7.27
N TYR A 66 0.07 0.94 -6.93
CA TYR A 66 -0.62 0.96 -5.65
C TYR A 66 -0.33 -0.34 -4.94
N ALA A 67 -0.04 -0.29 -3.65
CA ALA A 67 0.17 -1.49 -2.86
C ALA A 67 -0.69 -1.47 -1.60
N TYR A 68 -1.02 -2.65 -1.11
CA TYR A 68 -1.81 -2.81 0.09
C TYR A 68 -1.28 -4.00 0.87
N ILE A 69 -0.97 -3.76 2.15
CA ILE A 69 -0.27 -4.74 2.99
C ILE A 69 -0.86 -4.79 4.39
N ARG A 70 -0.97 -6.00 4.94
CA ARG A 70 -1.22 -6.22 6.36
C ARG A 70 0.09 -6.23 7.14
N VAL A 71 0.12 -5.53 8.26
CA VAL A 71 1.24 -5.40 9.17
C VAL A 71 0.74 -5.75 10.56
N LYS A 72 1.38 -6.72 11.21
CA LYS A 72 1.13 -7.03 12.62
C LYS A 72 1.95 -6.07 13.48
N LEU A 73 1.29 -5.43 14.44
CA LEU A 73 1.96 -4.55 15.38
C LEU A 73 1.62 -4.96 16.81
N GLY A 74 2.62 -5.41 17.56
CA GLY A 74 2.51 -5.67 19.00
C GLY A 74 3.34 -4.68 19.83
N ASN A 75 2.89 -4.43 21.06
CA ASN A 75 3.72 -3.83 22.12
C ASN A 75 4.30 -4.91 23.06
N ASP A 76 3.70 -6.10 23.06
CA ASP A 76 3.99 -7.27 23.87
C ASP A 76 3.35 -8.50 23.18
N GLU A 77 3.75 -9.72 23.58
CA GLU A 77 3.31 -11.00 22.99
C GLU A 77 1.78 -11.19 22.97
N TYR A 78 1.03 -10.51 23.84
CA TYR A 78 -0.41 -10.67 23.97
C TYR A 78 -1.22 -9.55 23.30
N SER A 79 -0.58 -8.54 22.71
CA SER A 79 -1.25 -7.35 22.14
C SER A 79 -0.89 -7.08 20.67
N GLU A 80 -0.71 -8.12 19.87
CA GLU A 80 -0.56 -7.96 18.42
C GLU A 80 -1.88 -7.54 17.77
N ARG A 81 -1.87 -6.40 17.10
CA ARG A 81 -2.99 -5.89 16.30
C ARG A 81 -2.60 -5.86 14.84
N THR A 82 -3.41 -6.50 14.00
CA THR A 82 -3.31 -6.37 12.55
C THR A 82 -3.72 -4.96 12.13
N LYS A 83 -2.88 -4.31 11.34
CA LYS A 83 -3.14 -3.03 10.68
C LYS A 83 -2.90 -3.17 9.20
N PHE A 84 -3.56 -2.33 8.43
CA PHE A 84 -3.42 -2.31 6.99
C PHE A 84 -2.84 -0.98 6.55
N VAL A 85 -1.92 -1.03 5.60
CA VAL A 85 -1.26 0.14 5.02
C VAL A 85 -1.59 0.17 3.54
N PHE A 86 -2.07 1.31 3.08
CA PHE A 86 -2.25 1.59 1.67
C PHE A 86 -1.09 2.45 1.17
N VAL A 87 -0.45 2.04 0.08
CA VAL A 87 0.70 2.74 -0.50
C VAL A 87 0.34 3.23 -1.88
N VAL A 88 0.57 4.52 -2.12
CA VAL A 88 0.55 5.14 -3.45
C VAL A 88 2.01 5.36 -3.84
N TRP A 89 2.52 4.49 -4.71
CA TRP A 89 3.91 4.52 -5.18
C TRP A 89 4.02 5.29 -6.48
N ALA A 90 4.82 6.36 -6.47
CA ALA A 90 5.10 7.15 -7.66
C ALA A 90 6.62 7.18 -7.88
N GLY A 91 7.21 6.13 -8.44
CA GLY A 91 8.65 5.98 -8.56
C GLY A 91 9.36 7.24 -9.09
N PRO A 92 10.60 7.50 -8.68
CA PRO A 92 11.29 8.76 -8.94
C PRO A 92 11.43 9.07 -10.43
N GLN A 93 11.51 8.04 -11.29
CA GLN A 93 11.60 8.14 -12.74
C GLN A 93 10.23 8.05 -13.46
N THR A 94 9.13 7.96 -12.72
CA THR A 94 7.77 7.95 -13.30
C THR A 94 7.49 9.25 -14.06
N LYS A 95 6.95 9.12 -15.27
CA LYS A 95 6.59 10.27 -16.13
C LYS A 95 5.60 11.20 -15.43
N VAL A 96 5.81 12.52 -15.58
CA VAL A 96 4.96 13.58 -14.99
C VAL A 96 3.47 13.38 -15.31
N MET A 97 3.14 13.03 -16.56
CA MET A 97 1.76 12.78 -16.98
C MET A 97 1.11 11.61 -16.21
N ARG A 98 1.87 10.55 -15.90
CA ARG A 98 1.38 9.42 -15.11
C ARG A 98 1.13 9.85 -13.65
N LYS A 99 2.06 10.60 -13.05
CA LYS A 99 1.90 11.17 -11.69
C LYS A 99 0.64 12.05 -11.58
N ALA A 100 0.36 12.87 -12.59
CA ALA A 100 -0.85 13.70 -12.63
C ALA A 100 -2.14 12.86 -12.62
N LYS A 101 -2.19 11.79 -13.43
CA LYS A 101 -3.35 10.90 -13.50
C LYS A 101 -3.54 10.06 -12.23
N MET A 102 -2.47 9.69 -11.54
CA MET A 102 -2.57 8.94 -10.28
C MET A 102 -3.45 9.63 -9.24
N SER A 103 -3.47 10.97 -9.20
CA SER A 103 -4.30 11.71 -8.23
C SER A 103 -5.80 11.42 -8.42
N PHE A 104 -6.26 11.32 -9.68
CA PHE A 104 -7.64 10.97 -10.00
C PHE A 104 -7.92 9.48 -9.72
N GLN A 105 -7.01 8.61 -10.16
CA GLN A 105 -7.19 7.17 -10.05
C GLN A 105 -7.08 6.65 -8.62
N SER A 106 -6.32 7.34 -7.76
CA SER A 106 -6.26 7.05 -6.33
C SER A 106 -7.66 7.07 -5.70
N GLY A 107 -8.56 7.94 -6.18
CA GLY A 107 -9.95 7.97 -5.73
C GLY A 107 -10.70 6.67 -6.07
N GLN A 108 -10.52 6.14 -7.28
CA GLN A 108 -11.13 4.87 -7.71
C GLN A 108 -10.53 3.67 -6.97
N VAL A 109 -9.20 3.63 -6.81
CA VAL A 109 -8.50 2.57 -6.07
C VAL A 109 -8.99 2.51 -4.61
N LYS A 110 -9.19 3.67 -3.97
CA LYS A 110 -9.72 3.75 -2.59
C LYS A 110 -11.17 3.30 -2.46
N GLN A 111 -11.95 3.27 -3.55
CA GLN A 111 -13.28 2.66 -3.54
C GLN A 111 -13.23 1.13 -3.54
N VAL A 112 -12.09 0.53 -3.88
CA VAL A 112 -11.85 -0.92 -3.75
C VAL A 112 -11.12 -1.20 -2.43
N ILE A 113 -10.01 -0.52 -2.21
CA ILE A 113 -9.17 -0.66 -1.00
C ILE A 113 -9.69 0.30 0.06
N ARG A 114 -10.66 -0.15 0.85
CA ARG A 114 -11.41 0.70 1.80
C ARG A 114 -10.87 0.69 3.22
N ALA A 115 -10.21 -0.39 3.64
CA ALA A 115 -9.83 -0.62 5.02
C ALA A 115 -8.32 -0.43 5.23
N TYR A 116 -7.88 0.76 5.63
CA TYR A 116 -6.47 1.00 5.98
C TYR A 116 -6.33 1.96 7.17
N ALA A 117 -5.28 1.76 7.96
CA ALA A 117 -4.96 2.61 9.11
C ALA A 117 -4.12 3.83 8.69
N VAL A 118 -3.27 3.66 7.68
CA VAL A 118 -2.41 4.70 7.14
C VAL A 118 -2.36 4.59 5.62
N GLU A 119 -2.41 5.73 4.95
CA GLU A 119 -2.03 5.89 3.55
C GLU A 119 -0.63 6.52 3.47
N ILE A 120 0.25 5.93 2.66
CA ILE A 120 1.60 6.43 2.40
C ILE A 120 1.71 6.76 0.92
N GLN A 121 1.82 8.06 0.62
CA GLN A 121 2.15 8.53 -0.73
C GLN A 121 3.65 8.82 -0.76
N THR A 122 4.40 8.14 -1.62
CA THR A 122 5.86 8.30 -1.67
C THR A 122 6.45 7.91 -3.04
N ASP A 123 7.61 8.48 -3.33
CA ASP A 123 8.51 8.11 -4.42
C ASP A 123 9.82 7.50 -3.90
N SER A 124 9.94 7.27 -2.59
CA SER A 124 11.14 6.78 -1.94
C SER A 124 10.90 5.47 -1.21
N LYS A 125 11.66 4.43 -1.55
CA LYS A 125 11.58 3.13 -0.85
C LYS A 125 11.95 3.24 0.63
N LYS A 126 12.69 4.27 1.03
CA LYS A 126 13.02 4.55 2.44
C LYS A 126 11.78 4.81 3.30
N ASP A 127 10.73 5.40 2.73
CA ASP A 127 9.47 5.63 3.42
C ASP A 127 8.68 4.35 3.71
N LEU A 128 9.06 3.25 3.04
CA LEU A 128 8.42 1.95 3.10
C LEU A 128 9.29 0.93 3.85
N GLU A 129 10.38 1.36 4.49
CA GLU A 129 11.11 0.52 5.41
C GLU A 129 10.24 0.14 6.63
N PRO A 130 10.43 -1.06 7.20
CA PRO A 130 9.61 -1.53 8.31
C PRO A 130 9.51 -0.53 9.47
N ASP A 131 10.61 0.12 9.84
CA ASP A 131 10.65 1.07 10.96
C ASP A 131 9.89 2.35 10.65
N ALA A 132 10.02 2.87 9.42
CA ALA A 132 9.31 4.06 8.95
C ALA A 132 7.79 3.84 8.92
N VAL A 133 7.36 2.69 8.42
CA VAL A 133 5.94 2.32 8.38
C VAL A 133 5.38 2.05 9.77
N THR A 134 6.12 1.32 10.61
CA THR A 134 5.78 1.09 12.03
C THR A 134 5.60 2.42 12.76
N LEU A 135 6.49 3.38 12.56
CA LEU A 135 6.39 4.72 13.15
C LEU A 135 5.12 5.45 12.70
N LYS A 136 4.80 5.42 11.39
CA LYS A 136 3.57 6.03 10.84
C LYS A 136 2.31 5.37 11.44
N LEU A 137 2.29 4.04 11.55
CA LEU A 137 1.21 3.28 12.17
C LEU A 137 1.01 3.64 13.64
N ARG A 138 2.10 3.71 14.43
CA ARG A 138 2.05 4.10 15.85
C ARG A 138 1.49 5.51 16.04
N LYS A 139 1.94 6.46 15.23
CA LYS A 139 1.42 7.84 15.22
C LYS A 139 -0.08 7.88 14.91
N ALA A 140 -0.53 7.14 13.90
CA ALA A 140 -1.95 7.09 13.53
C ALA A 140 -2.86 6.47 14.59
N MET A 141 -2.32 5.62 15.48
CA MET A 141 -3.08 5.06 16.61
C MET A 141 -3.08 5.95 17.87
N GLY A 142 -2.50 7.14 17.83
CA GLY A 142 -2.44 8.03 19.00
C GLY A 142 -1.46 7.57 20.08
N ALA A 143 -0.55 6.63 19.76
CA ALA A 143 0.56 6.29 20.64
C ALA A 143 1.62 7.41 20.55
N ASN A 144 1.43 8.48 21.33
CA ASN A 144 2.40 9.56 21.48
C ASN A 144 3.66 9.02 22.16
N TYR A 145 4.65 8.60 21.36
CA TYR A 145 6.03 8.51 21.81
C TYR A 145 6.71 9.89 21.71
N ASP A 146 6.08 10.89 22.31
CA ASP A 146 6.76 12.12 22.76
C ASP A 146 6.73 12.08 24.29
N ARG A 147 7.45 11.11 24.86
CA ARG A 147 8.02 11.34 26.19
C ARG A 147 9.22 12.21 25.94
N GLN A 148 9.00 13.53 25.97
CA GLN A 148 10.06 14.48 26.27
C GLN A 148 10.88 13.90 27.40
N THR A 149 12.13 13.59 27.10
CA THR A 149 13.16 13.42 28.10
C THR A 149 13.31 14.77 28.76
N THR A 150 12.48 15.06 29.78
CA THR A 150 12.73 16.16 30.70
C THR A 150 13.98 15.78 31.47
N ASN A 151 15.15 16.18 30.96
CA ASN A 151 16.35 16.24 31.76
C ASN A 151 16.16 17.39 32.75
N TYR A 152 16.02 17.02 34.02
CA TYR A 152 16.34 17.88 35.16
C TYR A 152 17.86 18.07 35.26
#